data_AF-A0A958SPI8-F1
#
_entry.id   AF-A0A958SPI8-F1
#
_cell.length_a   1.000
_cell.length_b   1.000
_cell.length_c   1.000
_cell.angle_alpha   90.00
_cell.angle_beta   90.00
_cell.angle_gamma   90.00
#
_symmetry.space_group_name_H-M   'P 1'
#
loop_
_entity.id
_entity.type
_entity.pdbx_description
1 polymer ?
#
loop_
_entity_poly.entity_id
_entity_poly.type
_entity_poly.pdbx_seq_one_letter_code
_entity_poly.pdbx_strand_id
1 'polypeptide(L)'
;HAYQCRFQIEFLYRDAKQYAGLAQCQARSEKKLHFHLNTALTAVSLAKVAHHLHRPAHERGAFSMADIKTQYANDLLLSRFIATFGIGSQMSKINSIRERLRKLGSIAA
;
A
#
# COMPACT_ATOMS: atom_id res chain seq x y z
N HIS A 1 -6.39 -14.33 -23.60
CA HIS A 1 -5.43 -14.19 -22.48
C HIS A 1 -4.59 -12.91 -22.52
N ALA A 2 -3.93 -12.56 -23.64
CA ALA A 2 -3.06 -11.37 -23.72
C ALA A 2 -3.74 -10.04 -23.31
N TYR A 3 -5.03 -9.86 -23.63
CA TYR A 3 -5.80 -8.66 -23.30
C TYR A 3 -6.00 -8.45 -21.78
N GLN A 4 -6.14 -9.53 -21.00
CA GLN A 4 -6.30 -9.45 -19.54
C GLN A 4 -5.01 -8.99 -18.86
N CYS A 5 -3.85 -9.42 -19.37
CA CYS A 5 -2.55 -8.99 -18.87
C CYS A 5 -2.32 -7.48 -19.08
N ARG A 6 -2.91 -6.88 -20.12
CA ARG A 6 -2.85 -5.43 -20.39
C ARG A 6 -3.46 -4.60 -19.26
N PHE A 7 -4.48 -5.10 -18.57
CA PHE A 7 -5.07 -4.38 -17.44
C PHE A 7 -4.23 -4.52 -16.17
N GLN A 8 -3.52 -5.64 -16.00
CA GLN A 8 -2.65 -5.84 -14.82
C GLN A 8 -1.49 -4.84 -14.78
N ILE A 9 -0.91 -4.50 -15.93
CA ILE A 9 0.19 -3.51 -15.98
C ILE A 9 -0.30 -2.08 -15.76
N GLU A 10 -1.56 -1.76 -16.11
CA GLU A 10 -2.15 -0.44 -15.86
C GLU A 10 -2.24 -0.13 -14.35
N PHE A 11 -2.58 -1.13 -13.52
CA PHE A 11 -2.57 -0.98 -12.06
C PHE A 11 -1.18 -0.68 -11.52
N LEU A 12 -0.13 -1.37 -12.01
CA LEU A 12 1.25 -1.12 -11.62
C LEU A 12 1.67 0.32 -11.94
N TYR A 13 1.40 0.80 -13.16
CA TYR A 13 1.73 2.17 -13.55
C TYR A 13 0.94 3.22 -12.76
N ARG A 14 -0.35 2.97 -12.49
CA ARG A 14 -1.18 3.88 -11.70
C ARG A 14 -0.62 4.02 -10.28
N ASP A 15 -0.38 2.90 -9.61
CA ASP A 15 0.14 2.89 -8.25
C ASP A 15 1.54 3.50 -8.16
N ALA A 16 2.41 3.20 -9.14
CA ALA A 16 3.74 3.77 -9.18
C ALA A 16 3.72 5.30 -9.36
N LYS A 17 2.80 5.83 -10.18
CA LYS A 17 2.61 7.28 -10.33
C LYS A 17 2.07 7.93 -9.05
N GLN A 18 1.05 7.34 -8.45
CA GLN A 18 0.33 7.92 -7.31
C GLN A 18 1.11 7.84 -6.00
N TYR A 19 1.90 6.79 -5.81
CA TYR A 19 2.46 6.47 -4.50
C TYR A 19 3.97 6.22 -4.47
N ALA A 20 4.60 5.92 -5.61
CA ALA A 20 6.05 5.68 -5.70
C ALA A 20 6.80 6.76 -6.49
N GLY A 21 6.13 7.86 -6.89
CA GLY A 21 6.75 9.01 -7.52
C GLY A 21 7.24 8.77 -8.95
N LEU A 22 6.68 7.80 -9.69
CA LEU A 22 7.10 7.48 -11.06
C LEU A 22 7.17 8.72 -11.97
N ALA A 23 6.22 9.64 -11.82
CA ALA A 23 6.12 10.86 -12.63
C ALA A 23 6.78 12.10 -11.98
N GLN A 24 7.46 11.95 -10.85
CA GLN A 24 8.03 13.07 -10.09
C GLN A 24 9.51 13.33 -10.42
N CYS A 25 10.18 12.41 -11.13
CA CYS A 25 11.59 12.58 -11.47
C CYS A 25 11.81 13.77 -12.41
N GLN A 26 12.76 14.64 -12.06
CA GLN A 26 13.18 15.78 -12.89
C GLN A 26 14.63 15.63 -13.38
N ALA A 27 15.19 14.42 -13.30
CA ALA A 27 16.55 14.16 -13.76
C ALA A 27 16.64 14.25 -15.30
N ARG A 28 17.76 14.80 -15.80
CA ARG A 28 18.02 14.91 -17.25
C ARG A 28 18.99 13.87 -17.79
N SER A 29 19.64 13.12 -16.90
CA SER A 29 20.57 12.05 -17.29
C SER A 29 19.80 10.75 -17.51
N GLU A 30 20.04 10.11 -18.66
CA GLU A 30 19.42 8.84 -19.04
C GLU A 30 19.56 7.78 -17.93
N LYS A 31 20.77 7.60 -17.40
CA LYS A 31 21.04 6.62 -16.32
C LYS A 31 20.19 6.88 -15.07
N LYS A 32 20.01 8.15 -14.71
CA LYS A 32 19.21 8.55 -13.54
C LYS A 32 17.72 8.31 -13.78
N LEU A 33 17.23 8.58 -15.00
CA LEU A 33 15.86 8.29 -15.39
C LEU A 33 15.56 6.79 -15.34
N HIS A 34 16.41 5.96 -15.95
CA HIS A 34 16.26 4.50 -15.91
C HIS A 34 16.23 3.96 -14.48
N PHE A 35 17.16 4.42 -13.63
CA PHE A 35 17.18 4.02 -12.24
C PHE A 35 15.90 4.43 -11.50
N HIS A 36 15.44 5.67 -11.66
CA HIS A 36 14.23 6.17 -10.99
C HIS A 36 12.99 5.37 -11.40
N LEU A 37 12.78 5.17 -12.70
CA LEU A 37 11.63 4.44 -13.22
C LEU A 37 11.60 2.99 -12.70
N ASN A 38 12.74 2.29 -12.79
CA ASN A 38 12.85 0.91 -12.30
C ASN A 38 12.64 0.82 -10.79
N THR A 39 13.16 1.77 -10.03
CA THR A 39 13.00 1.83 -8.58
C THR A 39 11.53 2.06 -8.19
N ALA A 40 10.85 3.01 -8.84
CA ALA A 40 9.44 3.29 -8.58
C ALA A 40 8.54 2.08 -8.88
N LEU A 41 8.75 1.39 -10.00
CA LEU A 41 8.00 0.17 -10.34
C LEU A 41 8.31 -0.98 -9.37
N THR A 42 9.59 -1.16 -9.04
CA THR A 42 10.04 -2.20 -8.09
C THR A 42 9.46 -1.98 -6.70
N ALA A 43 9.38 -0.74 -6.22
CA ALA A 43 8.79 -0.41 -4.94
C ALA A 43 7.32 -0.88 -4.84
N VAL A 44 6.53 -0.68 -5.90
CA VAL A 44 5.13 -1.19 -5.95
C VAL A 44 5.09 -2.71 -6.00
N SER A 45 5.97 -3.35 -6.78
CA SER A 45 6.06 -4.82 -6.82
C SER A 45 6.40 -5.40 -5.44
N LEU A 46 7.34 -4.80 -4.71
CA LEU A 46 7.69 -5.21 -3.35
C LEU A 46 6.53 -5.03 -2.37
N ALA A 47 5.80 -3.90 -2.46
CA ALA A 47 4.60 -3.69 -1.65
C ALA A 47 3.54 -4.79 -1.89
N LYS A 48 3.34 -5.19 -3.15
CA LYS A 48 2.43 -6.30 -3.50
C LYS A 48 2.92 -7.64 -2.93
N VAL A 49 4.21 -7.92 -2.99
CA VAL A 49 4.80 -9.13 -2.39
C VAL A 49 4.54 -9.14 -0.88
N ALA A 50 4.88 -8.05 -0.19
CA ALA A 50 4.76 -7.95 1.27
C ALA A 50 3.31 -8.07 1.77
N HIS A 51 2.36 -7.42 1.09
CA HIS A 51 0.99 -7.27 1.61
C HIS A 51 -0.06 -8.19 0.98
N HIS A 52 0.26 -8.87 -0.12
CA HIS A 52 -0.76 -9.56 -0.91
C HIS A 52 -0.40 -10.99 -1.30
N LEU A 53 0.86 -11.26 -1.66
CA LEU A 53 1.23 -12.57 -2.22
C LEU A 53 1.34 -13.68 -1.17
N HIS A 54 1.41 -13.35 0.12
CA HIS A 54 1.41 -14.34 1.21
C HIS A 54 0.10 -15.14 1.30
N ARG A 55 -0.99 -14.63 0.74
CA ARG A 55 -2.30 -15.32 0.72
C ARG A 55 -2.33 -16.40 -0.37
N PRO A 56 -3.06 -17.51 -0.18
CA PRO A 56 -3.28 -18.50 -1.24
C PRO A 56 -3.94 -17.87 -2.47
N ALA A 57 -3.63 -18.35 -3.68
CA ALA A 57 -4.13 -17.75 -4.92
C ALA A 57 -5.66 -17.69 -4.99
N HIS A 58 -6.38 -18.66 -4.39
CA HIS A 58 -7.84 -18.69 -4.35
C HIS A 58 -8.46 -17.71 -3.36
N GLU A 59 -7.68 -17.17 -2.41
CA GLU A 59 -8.13 -16.18 -1.43
C GLU A 59 -7.62 -14.76 -1.72
N ARG A 60 -6.87 -14.59 -2.82
CA ARG A 60 -6.34 -13.27 -3.23
C ARG A 60 -7.46 -12.47 -3.88
N GLY A 61 -7.91 -11.43 -3.17
CA GLY A 61 -8.76 -10.38 -3.74
C GLY A 61 -7.97 -9.41 -4.64
N ALA A 62 -8.52 -8.23 -4.88
CA ALA A 62 -7.77 -7.16 -5.56
C ALA A 62 -6.64 -6.61 -4.65
N PHE A 63 -5.51 -6.25 -5.25
CA PHE A 63 -4.46 -5.48 -4.58
C PHE A 63 -4.77 -3.99 -4.72
N SER A 64 -4.74 -3.26 -3.60
CA SER A 64 -4.99 -1.83 -3.55
C SER A 64 -3.93 -1.17 -2.68
N MET A 65 -3.03 -0.41 -3.31
CA MET A 65 -2.02 0.30 -2.53
C MET A 65 -2.62 1.47 -1.72
N ALA A 66 -3.74 2.03 -2.21
CA ALA A 66 -4.53 3.02 -1.48
C ALA A 66 -4.96 2.49 -0.11
N ASP A 67 -5.51 1.27 -0.06
CA ASP A 67 -5.99 0.67 1.19
C ASP A 67 -4.84 0.36 2.14
N ILE A 68 -3.71 -0.13 1.63
CA ILE A 68 -2.52 -0.37 2.45
C ILE A 68 -2.04 0.93 3.08
N LYS A 69 -1.93 2.01 2.29
CA LYS A 69 -1.53 3.33 2.79
C LYS A 69 -2.51 3.85 3.84
N THR A 70 -3.81 3.72 3.60
CA THR A 70 -4.86 4.11 4.57
C THR A 70 -4.75 3.32 5.87
N GLN A 71 -4.54 2.00 5.80
CA GLN A 71 -4.36 1.17 6.99
C GLN A 71 -3.16 1.61 7.84
N TYR A 72 -2.01 1.87 7.22
CA TYR A 72 -0.84 2.38 7.93
C TYR A 72 -1.05 3.77 8.53
N ALA A 73 -1.77 4.65 7.83
CA ALA A 73 -2.14 5.96 8.37
C ALA A 73 -3.05 5.83 9.60
N ASN A 74 -4.05 4.95 9.53
CA ASN A 74 -4.95 4.67 10.65
C ASN A 74 -4.21 4.08 11.85
N ASP A 75 -3.31 3.11 11.61
CA ASP A 75 -2.48 2.52 12.67
C ASP A 75 -1.61 3.58 13.35
N LEU A 76 -0.99 4.47 12.56
CA LEU A 76 -0.17 5.56 13.07
C LEU A 76 -1.00 6.53 13.93
N LEU A 77 -2.17 6.95 13.46
CA LEU A 77 -3.06 7.85 14.18
C LEU A 77 -3.55 7.22 15.49
N LEU A 78 -3.97 5.95 15.46
CA LEU A 78 -4.41 5.23 16.64
C LEU A 78 -3.27 5.06 17.65
N SER A 79 -2.07 4.71 17.19
CA SER A 79 -0.90 4.55 18.05
C SER A 79 -0.54 5.88 18.74
N ARG A 80 -0.59 6.99 17.99
CA ARG A 80 -0.39 8.33 18.56
C ARG A 80 -1.47 8.69 19.57
N PHE A 81 -2.74 8.43 19.26
CA PHE A 81 -3.86 8.69 20.18
C PHE A 81 -3.67 7.95 21.51
N ILE A 82 -3.40 6.64 21.45
CA ILE A 82 -3.18 5.81 22.64
C ILE A 82 -2.01 6.34 23.47
N ALA A 83 -0.89 6.69 22.82
CA ALA A 83 0.30 7.21 23.49
C ALA A 83 0.04 8.56 24.17
N THR A 84 -0.61 9.49 23.47
CA THR A 84 -0.91 10.84 24.00
C THR A 84 -1.82 10.80 25.22
N PHE A 85 -2.82 9.91 25.24
CA PHE A 85 -3.76 9.79 26.35
C PHE A 85 -3.32 8.78 27.42
N GLY A 86 -2.13 8.18 27.30
CA GLY A 86 -1.62 7.20 28.26
C GLY A 86 -2.50 5.95 28.42
N ILE A 87 -3.28 5.61 27.41
CA ILE A 87 -4.20 4.46 27.46
C ILE A 87 -3.35 3.19 27.42
N GLY A 88 -3.56 2.28 28.38
CA GLY A 88 -2.88 0.98 28.40
C GLY A 88 -3.16 0.21 27.12
N SER A 89 -2.15 0.03 26.26
CA SER A 89 -2.27 -0.58 24.92
C SER A 89 -2.69 -2.06 24.93
N GLN A 90 -2.79 -2.68 26.11
CA GLN A 90 -2.99 -4.12 26.33
C GLN A 90 -4.42 -4.53 26.71
N MET A 91 -5.42 -3.66 26.51
CA MET A 91 -6.81 -4.10 26.70
C MET A 91 -7.28 -4.92 25.49
N SER A 92 -7.81 -6.13 25.71
CA SER A 92 -8.40 -6.97 24.65
C SER A 92 -9.45 -6.22 23.81
N LYS A 93 -10.19 -5.29 24.43
CA LYS A 93 -11.13 -4.37 23.77
C LYS A 93 -10.45 -3.40 22.79
N ILE A 94 -9.25 -2.92 23.09
CA ILE A 94 -8.50 -2.01 22.20
C ILE A 94 -8.03 -2.79 20.97
N ASN A 95 -7.58 -4.02 21.14
CA ASN A 95 -7.14 -4.85 20.02
C ASN A 95 -8.30 -5.23 19.08
N SER A 96 -9.50 -5.52 19.62
CA SER A 96 -10.68 -5.80 18.77
C SER A 96 -11.15 -4.56 18.00
N ILE A 97 -11.07 -3.37 18.60
CA ILE A 97 -11.41 -2.10 17.93
C ILE A 97 -10.32 -1.70 16.93
N ARG A 98 -9.04 -1.97 17.23
CA ARG A 98 -7.90 -1.65 16.36
C ARG A 98 -8.05 -2.26 14.98
N GLU A 99 -8.40 -3.54 14.87
CA GLU A 99 -8.61 -4.19 13.57
C GLU A 99 -9.73 -3.53 12.75
N ARG A 100 -10.79 -3.09 13.42
CA ARG A 100 -11.89 -2.37 12.77
C ARG A 100 -11.47 -0.97 12.32
N LEU A 101 -10.75 -0.22 13.16
CA LEU A 101 -10.27 1.13 12.84
C LEU A 101 -9.16 1.11 11.79
N ARG A 102 -8.32 0.07 11.77
CA ARG A 102 -7.29 -0.14 10.74
C ARG A 102 -7.92 -0.09 9.35
N LYS A 103 -9.07 -0.74 9.16
CA LYS A 103 -9.80 -0.81 7.88
C LYS A 103 -10.69 0.41 7.61
N LEU A 104 -10.70 1.43 8.48
CA LEU A 104 -11.54 2.60 8.28
C LEU A 104 -11.14 3.36 7.01
N GLY A 105 -12.10 3.64 6.13
CA GLY A 105 -11.84 4.38 4.89
C GLY A 105 -11.14 3.55 3.80
N SER A 106 -11.00 2.23 3.97
CA SER A 106 -10.63 1.36 2.84
C SER A 106 -11.73 1.38 1.80
N ILE A 107 -11.36 1.50 0.53
CA ILE A 107 -12.29 1.46 -0.58
C ILE A 107 -12.65 -0.01 -0.81
N ALA A 108 -13.94 -0.35 -0.71
CA ALA A 108 -14.40 -1.68 -1.06
C ALA A 108 -14.11 -1.94 -2.55
N ALA A 109 -13.34 -2.98 -2.84
CA ALA A 109 -13.08 -3.46 -4.18
C ALA A 109 -14.25 -4.28 -4.73
#